data_AF-A0A3D5TI41-F1
#
_entry.id   AF-A0A3D5TI41-F1
#
_cell.length_a   1.000
_cell.length_b   1.000
_cell.length_c   1.000
_cell.angle_alpha   90.00
_cell.angle_beta   90.00
_cell.angle_gamma   90.00
#
_symmetry.space_group_name_H-M   'P 1'
#
loop_
_entity.id
_entity.type
_entity.pdbx_description
1 polymer ?
#
loop_
_entity_poly.entity_id
_entity_poly.type
_entity_poly.pdbx_seq_one_letter_code
_entity_poly.pdbx_strand_id
1 'polypeptide(L)'
;MRCITMGSLFDGIGGFPLAAIHNGVIPLWASEIEPFPIRVTQQRLPGMLHYGDITKLDGAMLPPVDIICGGSPCQDLSVAGARAGLAGERSVLIMEQIRIVKEMRDADRSRGRADIHIRPRFMVWENVPYV
;
A
#
# COMPACT_ATOMS: atom_id res chain seq x y z
N MET A 1 5.14 10.53 22.60
CA MET A 1 5.04 10.79 21.14
C MET A 1 4.07 9.78 20.54
N ARG A 2 3.22 10.19 19.59
CA ARG A 2 2.34 9.26 18.87
C ARG A 2 3.20 8.45 17.88
N CYS A 3 3.11 7.13 17.90
CA CYS A 3 3.76 6.28 16.91
C CYS A 3 3.08 6.45 15.55
N ILE A 4 3.88 6.60 14.49
CA ILE A 4 3.41 6.64 13.10
C ILE A 4 3.16 5.21 12.64
N THR A 5 2.07 5.01 11.90
CA THR A 5 1.63 3.69 11.44
C THR A 5 1.66 3.58 9.92
N MET A 6 1.87 2.37 9.40
CA MET A 6 1.98 2.08 7.97
C MET A 6 1.06 0.93 7.56
N GLY A 7 0.46 1.07 6.38
CA GLY A 7 -0.14 -0.03 5.62
C GLY A 7 0.65 -0.23 4.32
N SER A 8 0.99 -1.47 4.02
CA SER A 8 1.80 -1.83 2.85
C SER A 8 0.94 -2.51 1.78
N LEU A 9 0.90 -1.96 0.58
CA LEU A 9 0.19 -2.51 -0.58
C LEU A 9 1.21 -3.10 -1.55
N PHE A 10 0.89 -4.25 -2.17
CA PHE A 10 1.85 -5.00 -2.98
C PHE A 10 3.14 -5.24 -2.19
N ASP A 11 2.97 -5.77 -0.98
CA ASP A 11 4.00 -5.78 0.06
C ASP A 11 5.28 -6.54 -0.37
N GLY A 12 5.12 -7.52 -1.26
CA GLY A 12 6.18 -8.45 -1.60
C GLY A 12 6.77 -9.03 -0.32
N ILE A 13 8.10 -9.02 -0.22
CA ILE A 13 8.81 -9.60 0.92
C ILE A 13 8.94 -8.64 2.12
N GLY A 14 8.20 -7.53 2.14
CA GLY A 14 8.15 -6.60 3.27
C GLY A 14 9.29 -5.58 3.33
N GLY A 15 9.79 -5.12 2.19
CA GLY A 15 10.86 -4.13 2.11
C GLY A 15 10.49 -2.79 2.77
N PHE A 16 9.31 -2.25 2.46
CA PHE A 16 8.80 -1.04 3.10
C PHE A 16 8.52 -1.23 4.60
N PRO A 17 7.80 -2.28 5.04
CA PRO A 17 7.66 -2.57 6.48
C PRO A 17 8.98 -2.67 7.24
N LEU A 18 10.00 -3.31 6.67
CA LEU A 18 11.31 -3.41 7.30
C LEU A 18 11.95 -2.03 7.49
N ALA A 19 11.93 -1.19 6.44
CA ALA A 19 12.43 0.17 6.52
C ALA A 19 11.64 1.02 7.53
N ALA A 20 10.31 0.86 7.58
CA ALA A 20 9.45 1.52 8.55
C ALA A 20 9.87 1.22 9.99
N ILE A 21 10.07 -0.06 10.33
CA ILE A 21 10.49 -0.48 11.67
C ILE A 21 11.83 0.15 12.06
N HIS A 22 12.80 0.18 11.14
CA HIS A 22 14.11 0.81 11.37
C HIS A 22 14.02 2.32 11.65
N ASN A 23 12.90 2.96 11.27
CA ASN A 23 12.64 4.38 11.46
C ASN A 23 11.56 4.65 12.53
N GLY A 24 11.21 3.66 13.36
CA GLY A 24 10.23 3.83 14.44
C GLY A 24 8.77 3.95 13.97
N VAL A 25 8.49 3.54 12.73
CA VAL A 25 7.14 3.44 12.16
C VAL A 25 6.64 2.00 12.33
N ILE A 26 5.38 1.84 12.73
CA ILE A 26 4.77 0.53 12.99
C ILE A 26 3.96 0.08 11.76
N PRO A 27 4.39 -0.96 11.02
CA PRO A 27 3.56 -1.57 9.99
C PRO A 27 2.42 -2.36 10.65
N LEU A 28 1.18 -1.96 10.41
CA LEU A 28 0.00 -2.60 10.98
C LEU A 28 -0.52 -3.73 10.09
N TRP A 29 -0.44 -3.54 8.78
CA TRP A 29 -1.00 -4.49 7.83
C TRP A 29 -0.34 -4.42 6.46
N ALA A 30 -0.50 -5.50 5.71
CA ALA A 30 -0.05 -5.69 4.35
C ALA A 30 -1.15 -6.27 3.45
N SER A 31 -1.17 -5.86 2.19
CA SER A 31 -1.93 -6.47 1.10
C SER A 31 -0.92 -7.10 0.13
N GLU A 32 -0.98 -8.42 0.01
CA GLU A 32 -0.14 -9.24 -0.85
C GLU A 32 -0.92 -10.52 -1.16
N ILE A 33 -0.77 -11.05 -2.38
CA ILE A 33 -1.46 -12.25 -2.84
C ILE A 33 -0.53 -13.46 -2.94
N GLU A 34 0.77 -13.22 -3.13
CA GLU A 34 1.73 -14.30 -3.34
C GLU A 34 2.01 -15.04 -2.02
N PRO A 35 1.84 -16.38 -1.97
CA PRO A 35 2.01 -17.14 -0.73
C PRO A 35 3.42 -17.07 -0.16
N PHE A 36 4.45 -17.02 -1.02
CA PHE A 36 5.84 -17.01 -0.58
C PHE A 36 6.22 -15.70 0.15
N PRO A 37 6.00 -14.51 -0.42
CA PRO A 37 6.31 -13.26 0.28
C PRO A 37 5.47 -13.05 1.55
N ILE A 38 4.18 -13.44 1.55
CA ILE A 38 3.36 -13.46 2.76
C ILE A 38 4.01 -14.33 3.85
N ARG A 39 4.51 -15.51 3.48
CA ARG A 39 5.16 -16.40 4.45
C ARG A 39 6.43 -15.77 5.04
N VAL A 40 7.20 -15.05 4.24
CA VAL A 40 8.39 -14.31 4.70
C VAL A 40 8.01 -13.27 5.74
N THR A 41 7.02 -12.42 5.45
CA THR A 41 6.64 -11.31 6.33
C THR A 41 5.92 -11.79 7.58
N GLN A 42 5.10 -12.84 7.51
CA GLN A 42 4.55 -13.50 8.69
C GLN A 42 5.62 -14.02 9.67
N GLN A 43 6.74 -14.53 9.15
CA GLN A 43 7.84 -15.05 9.97
C GLN A 43 8.74 -13.93 10.51
N ARG A 44 9.06 -12.94 9.68
CA ARG A 44 10.08 -11.92 9.99
C ARG A 44 9.50 -10.67 10.65
N LEU A 45 8.24 -10.37 10.39
CA LEU A 45 7.54 -9.16 10.84
C LEU A 45 6.24 -9.56 11.59
N PRO A 46 6.35 -10.30 12.71
CA PRO A 46 5.18 -10.81 13.42
C PRO A 46 4.29 -9.67 13.92
N GLY A 47 2.98 -9.83 13.79
CA GLY A 47 1.97 -8.86 14.22
C GLY A 47 1.36 -8.02 13.09
N MET A 48 1.92 -8.09 11.87
CA MET A 48 1.31 -7.48 10.69
C MET A 48 0.12 -8.33 10.20
N LEU A 49 -1.04 -7.71 9.99
CA LEU A 49 -2.19 -8.38 9.40
C LEU A 49 -2.03 -8.50 7.88
N HIS A 50 -2.44 -9.63 7.30
CA HIS A 50 -2.38 -9.85 5.85
C HIS A 50 -3.79 -9.88 5.27
N TYR A 51 -4.10 -8.91 4.40
CA TYR A 51 -5.44 -8.70 3.85
C TYR A 51 -5.65 -9.31 2.45
N GLY A 52 -4.60 -9.82 1.80
CA GLY A 52 -4.75 -10.46 0.50
C GLY A 52 -4.88 -9.47 -0.66
N ASP A 53 -5.73 -9.82 -1.62
CA ASP A 53 -5.97 -9.11 -2.88
C ASP A 53 -6.56 -7.71 -2.67
N ILE A 54 -5.80 -6.69 -3.08
CA ILE A 54 -6.16 -5.27 -2.96
C ILE A 54 -7.51 -4.93 -3.61
N THR A 55 -7.88 -5.61 -4.70
CA THR A 55 -9.12 -5.34 -5.45
C THR A 55 -10.38 -5.67 -4.65
N LYS A 56 -10.24 -6.47 -3.59
CA LYS A 56 -11.32 -6.89 -2.70
C LYS A 56 -11.37 -6.11 -1.40
N LEU A 57 -10.43 -5.19 -1.19
CA LEU A 57 -10.34 -4.40 0.03
C LEU A 57 -11.22 -3.16 -0.06
N ASP A 58 -11.80 -2.79 1.09
CA ASP A 58 -12.47 -1.53 1.31
C ASP A 58 -11.59 -0.66 2.22
N GLY A 59 -11.04 0.42 1.68
CA GLY A 59 -10.16 1.33 2.39
C GLY A 59 -10.82 2.04 3.57
N ALA A 60 -12.16 2.15 3.60
CA ALA A 60 -12.89 2.72 4.72
C ALA A 60 -12.95 1.77 5.94
N MET A 61 -12.84 0.46 5.68
CA MET A 61 -12.92 -0.60 6.68
C MET A 61 -11.55 -1.07 7.19
N LEU A 62 -10.46 -0.76 6.47
CA LEU A 62 -9.11 -1.06 6.93
C LEU A 62 -8.74 -0.25 8.20
N PRO A 63 -7.90 -0.80 9.10
CA PRO A 63 -7.33 -0.04 10.20
C PRO A 63 -6.58 1.20 9.66
N PRO A 64 -6.96 2.41 10.06
CA PRO A 64 -6.44 3.61 9.42
C PRO A 64 -4.99 3.92 9.83
N VAL A 65 -4.12 4.10 8.83
CA VAL A 65 -2.67 4.23 8.97
C VAL A 65 -2.18 5.61 8.50
N ASP A 66 -1.07 6.10 9.05
CA ASP A 66 -0.55 7.42 8.71
C ASP A 66 0.17 7.44 7.34
N ILE A 67 0.73 6.30 6.94
CA ILE A 67 1.43 6.09 5.67
C ILE A 67 0.79 4.91 4.92
N ILE A 68 0.53 5.11 3.62
CA ILE A 68 0.34 4.02 2.67
C ILE A 68 1.57 3.94 1.77
N CYS A 69 2.14 2.75 1.59
CA CYS A 69 3.21 2.51 0.64
C CYS A 69 2.87 1.37 -0.31
N GLY A 70 3.51 1.32 -1.47
CA GLY A 70 3.46 0.15 -2.34
C GLY A 70 4.17 0.32 -3.68
N GLY A 71 4.68 -0.79 -4.20
CA GLY A 71 5.20 -0.88 -5.58
C GLY A 71 4.23 -1.68 -6.44
N SER A 72 3.38 -1.01 -7.22
CA SER A 72 2.43 -1.73 -8.09
C SER A 72 3.17 -2.51 -9.17
N PRO A 73 2.75 -3.74 -9.52
CA PRO A 73 3.42 -4.53 -10.53
C PRO A 73 3.50 -3.79 -11.89
N CYS A 74 4.69 -3.83 -12.47
CA CYS A 74 5.10 -3.10 -13.66
C CYS A 74 4.94 -3.92 -14.96
N GLN A 75 3.90 -4.77 -15.08
CA GLN A 75 3.87 -5.74 -16.19
C GLN A 75 3.69 -5.12 -17.58
N ASP A 76 3.16 -3.89 -17.67
CA ASP A 76 2.94 -3.19 -18.96
C ASP A 76 3.74 -1.88 -19.12
N LEU A 77 4.63 -1.54 -18.17
CA LEU A 77 5.41 -0.30 -18.20
C LEU A 77 6.89 -0.51 -18.57
N SER A 78 7.32 -1.77 -18.77
CA SER A 78 8.64 -2.08 -19.34
C SER A 78 8.58 -2.28 -20.85
N VAL A 79 9.63 -1.86 -21.56
CA VAL A 79 9.75 -1.81 -23.04
C VAL A 79 9.47 -3.15 -23.77
N ALA A 80 9.35 -4.28 -23.05
CA ALA A 80 9.02 -5.58 -23.60
C ALA A 80 7.51 -5.83 -23.85
N GLY A 81 6.61 -4.97 -23.34
CA GLY A 81 5.15 -5.06 -23.53
C GLY A 81 4.62 -3.87 -24.33
N ALA A 82 3.67 -4.12 -25.22
CA ALA A 82 3.17 -3.14 -26.20
C ALA A 82 2.76 -1.78 -25.56
N ARG A 83 3.30 -0.69 -26.12
CA ARG A 83 3.11 0.72 -25.75
C ARG A 83 1.64 1.16 -25.63
N ALA A 84 0.98 0.89 -24.51
CA ALA A 84 -0.36 1.45 -24.22
C ALA A 84 -0.33 2.63 -23.22
N GLY A 85 0.79 2.87 -22.53
CA GLY A 85 0.91 3.93 -21.53
C GLY A 85 -0.15 3.81 -20.41
N LEU A 86 -0.42 4.92 -19.70
CA LEU A 86 -1.42 5.04 -18.63
C LEU A 86 -2.88 4.79 -19.08
N ALA A 87 -3.12 4.61 -20.38
CA ALA A 87 -4.44 4.34 -20.96
C ALA A 87 -4.66 2.85 -21.32
N GLY A 88 -3.66 1.99 -21.10
CA GLY A 88 -3.81 0.54 -21.27
C GLY A 88 -4.62 -0.08 -20.14
N GLU A 89 -5.35 -1.15 -20.43
CA GLU A 89 -6.21 -1.91 -19.48
C GLU A 89 -5.47 -2.49 -18.25
N ARG A 90 -4.18 -2.19 -18.06
CA ARG A 90 -3.30 -2.79 -17.04
C ARG A 90 -2.49 -1.79 -16.21
N SER A 91 -2.69 -0.48 -16.39
CA SER A 91 -2.38 0.55 -15.37
C SER A 91 -3.38 0.59 -14.20
N VAL A 92 -4.14 -0.50 -14.00
CA VAL A 92 -5.28 -0.59 -13.08
C VAL A 92 -4.85 -0.71 -11.62
N LEU A 93 -3.75 -1.42 -11.32
CA LEU A 93 -3.43 -1.75 -9.93
C LEU A 93 -2.85 -0.58 -9.12
N ILE A 94 -2.25 0.43 -9.76
CA ILE A 94 -1.96 1.70 -9.08
C ILE A 94 -3.25 2.46 -8.74
N MET A 95 -4.29 2.36 -9.57
CA MET A 95 -5.59 2.95 -9.29
C MET A 95 -6.23 2.34 -8.05
N GLU A 96 -5.99 1.06 -7.78
CA GLU A 96 -6.39 0.43 -6.51
C GLU A 96 -5.69 1.03 -5.30
N GLN A 97 -4.40 1.37 -5.36
CA GLN A 97 -3.75 2.09 -4.25
C GLN A 97 -4.38 3.47 -4.03
N ILE A 98 -4.61 4.20 -5.13
CA ILE A 98 -5.27 5.51 -5.09
C ILE A 98 -6.68 5.38 -4.49
N ARG A 99 -7.43 4.33 -4.85
CA ARG A 99 -8.75 4.03 -4.31
C ARG A 99 -8.70 3.82 -2.80
N ILE A 100 -7.82 2.94 -2.31
CA ILE A 100 -7.63 2.68 -0.88
C ILE A 100 -7.29 3.96 -0.10
N VAL A 101 -6.39 4.78 -0.64
CA VAL A 101 -6.04 6.07 -0.03
C VAL A 101 -7.25 7.01 0.04
N LYS A 102 -8.04 7.13 -1.04
CA LYS A 102 -9.23 7.99 -1.06
C LYS A 102 -10.29 7.52 -0.07
N GLU A 103 -10.65 6.25 -0.11
CA GLU A 103 -11.65 5.64 0.77
C GLU A 103 -11.26 5.81 2.25
N MET A 104 -9.99 5.58 2.60
CA MET A 104 -9.51 5.77 3.97
C MET A 104 -9.59 7.25 4.40
N ARG A 105 -9.24 8.19 3.51
CA ARG A 105 -9.31 9.63 3.81
C ARG A 105 -10.76 10.10 3.97
N ASP A 106 -11.67 9.60 3.14
CA ASP A 106 -13.09 9.94 3.24
C ASP A 106 -13.72 9.34 4.50
N ALA A 107 -13.32 8.13 4.88
CA ALA A 107 -13.67 7.54 6.17
C ALA A 107 -13.16 8.38 7.34
N ASP A 108 -11.90 8.83 7.34
CA ASP A 108 -11.37 9.70 8.39
C ASP A 108 -12.14 11.05 8.46
N ARG A 109 -12.51 11.64 7.30
CA ARG A 109 -13.35 12.86 7.24
C ARG A 109 -14.73 12.64 7.84
N SER A 110 -15.42 11.55 7.47
CA SER A 110 -16.74 11.22 8.01
C SER A 110 -16.71 10.94 9.51
N ARG A 111 -15.57 10.46 10.03
CA ARG A 111 -15.30 10.28 11.46
C ARG A 111 -14.89 11.58 12.18
N GLY A 112 -14.97 12.73 11.51
CA GLY A 112 -14.72 14.05 12.09
C GLY A 112 -13.24 14.45 12.18
N ARG A 113 -12.32 13.74 11.54
CA ARG A 113 -10.92 14.21 11.42
C ARG A 113 -10.80 15.27 10.34
N ALA A 114 -10.01 16.30 10.62
CA ALA A 114 -9.82 17.44 9.74
C ALA A 114 -8.33 17.73 9.49
N ASP A 115 -8.06 18.48 8.41
CA ASP A 115 -6.76 19.05 8.08
C ASP A 115 -5.62 18.01 8.10
N ILE A 116 -4.50 18.34 8.73
CA ILE A 116 -3.28 17.53 8.83
C ILE A 116 -3.46 16.19 9.56
N HIS A 117 -4.62 15.95 10.18
CA HIS A 117 -4.92 14.73 10.92
C HIS A 117 -5.66 13.67 10.10
N ILE A 118 -6.08 13.98 8.86
CA ILE A 118 -6.71 13.03 7.93
C ILE A 118 -5.67 12.02 7.45
N ARG A 119 -5.97 10.72 7.58
CA ARG A 119 -5.10 9.61 7.17
C ARG A 119 -5.55 8.90 5.87
N PRO A 120 -4.60 8.30 5.13
CA PRO A 120 -3.16 8.48 5.30
C PRO A 120 -2.76 9.91 4.93
N ARG A 121 -1.72 10.42 5.60
CA ARG A 121 -1.13 11.72 5.30
C ARG A 121 -0.07 11.61 4.21
N PHE A 122 0.61 10.47 4.16
CA PHE A 122 1.67 10.20 3.20
C PHE A 122 1.32 8.99 2.35
N MET A 123 1.58 9.10 1.05
CA MET A 123 1.55 7.98 0.11
C MET A 123 2.94 7.87 -0.52
N VAL A 124 3.53 6.68 -0.46
CA VAL A 124 4.81 6.36 -1.13
C VAL A 124 4.51 5.35 -2.22
N TRP A 125 4.79 5.71 -3.46
CA TRP A 125 4.64 4.81 -4.59
C TRP A 125 5.99 4.62 -5.27
N GLU A 126 6.35 3.37 -5.54
CA GLU A 126 7.54 2.99 -6.28
C GLU A 126 7.15 2.30 -7.59
N ASN A 127 7.93 2.57 -8.63
CA ASN A 127 7.86 1.87 -9.90
C ASN A 127 9.17 2.07 -10.68
N VAL A 128 9.42 1.22 -11.68
CA VAL A 128 10.65 1.31 -12.49
C VAL A 128 10.60 2.52 -13.43
N PRO A 129 11.75 3.18 -13.69
CA PRO A 129 11.83 4.14 -14.78
C PRO A 129 11.65 3.41 -16.12
N TYR A 130 10.91 4.01 -17.04
CA TYR A 130 10.84 3.54 -18.42
C TYR A 130 12.24 3.65 -19.04
N VAL A 131 12.97 2.52 -19.14
CA VAL A 131 14.22 2.39 -19.90
C VAL A 131 14.03 1.46 -21.08
#